data_AF-A0AAP0I5R9-F1
#
_entry.id   AF-A0AAP0I5R9-F1
#
_cell.length_a   1.000
_cell.length_b   1.000
_cell.length_c   1.000
_cell.angle_alpha   90.00
_cell.angle_beta   90.00
_cell.angle_gamma   90.00
#
_symmetry.space_group_name_H-M   'P 1'
#
loop_
_entity.id
_entity.type
_entity.pdbx_description
1 polymer ?
#
loop_
_entity_poly.entity_id
_entity_poly.type
_entity_poly.pdbx_seq_one_letter_code
_entity_poly.pdbx_strand_id
1 'polypeptide(L)'
;MAPLLDLVKRGQLRSDRRKEKEYVAEQSARVIDAYRTLSTPLLRAIYLMQLEGAHVDEEQTVSDPELLAEVKGSLDHWSKSFENAFKKRKFEEAITSIQRMTYYSRINEEIMRKL
;
A
#
# COMPACT_ATOMS: atom_id res chain seq x y z
N MET A 1 -52.88 -28.99 -8.16
CA MET A 1 -51.64 -29.34 -8.89
C MET A 1 -50.84 -28.11 -9.37
N ALA A 2 -51.47 -27.01 -9.81
CA ALA A 2 -50.76 -25.81 -10.30
C ALA A 2 -49.86 -25.02 -9.29
N PRO A 3 -50.16 -24.91 -7.98
CA PRO A 3 -49.40 -24.05 -7.06
C PRO A 3 -47.98 -24.56 -6.71
N LEU A 4 -47.79 -25.88 -6.70
CA LEU A 4 -46.51 -26.51 -6.31
C LEU A 4 -45.45 -26.35 -7.39
N LEU A 5 -45.84 -26.49 -8.66
CA LEU A 5 -44.97 -26.27 -9.82
C LEU A 5 -44.45 -24.83 -9.87
N ASP A 6 -45.29 -23.86 -9.51
CA ASP A 6 -44.91 -22.45 -9.47
C ASP A 6 -43.95 -22.13 -8.31
N LEU A 7 -44.14 -22.74 -7.14
CA LEU A 7 -43.21 -22.62 -6.00
C LEU A 7 -41.83 -23.21 -6.31
N VAL A 8 -41.77 -24.37 -6.97
CA VAL A 8 -40.53 -25.01 -7.40
C VAL A 8 -39.80 -24.14 -8.43
N LYS A 9 -40.50 -23.62 -9.44
CA LYS A 9 -39.92 -22.69 -10.43
C LYS A 9 -39.39 -21.41 -9.76
N ARG A 10 -40.13 -20.83 -8.81
CA ARG A 10 -39.69 -19.67 -8.04
C ARG A 10 -38.46 -19.97 -7.17
N GLY A 11 -38.33 -21.18 -6.63
CA GLY A 11 -37.14 -21.66 -5.94
C GLY A 11 -35.93 -21.73 -6.86
N GLN A 12 -36.08 -22.34 -8.04
CA GLN A 12 -35.03 -22.47 -9.05
C GLN A 12 -34.54 -21.10 -9.56
N LEU A 13 -35.46 -20.20 -9.92
CA LEU A 13 -35.15 -18.83 -10.37
C LEU A 13 -34.40 -17.99 -9.32
N ARG A 14 -34.64 -18.25 -8.02
CA ARG A 14 -33.89 -17.60 -6.94
C ARG A 14 -32.47 -18.15 -6.83
N SER A 15 -32.30 -19.46 -7.00
CA SER A 15 -31.00 -20.12 -7.03
C SER A 15 -30.15 -19.61 -8.20
N ASP A 16 -30.73 -19.54 -9.40
CA ASP A 16 -30.00 -19.10 -10.61
C ASP A 16 -29.60 -17.62 -10.52
N ARG A 17 -30.51 -16.74 -10.06
CA ARG A 17 -30.17 -15.32 -9.80
C ARG A 17 -29.10 -15.15 -8.73
N ARG A 18 -29.04 -16.04 -7.74
CA ARG A 18 -28.01 -16.00 -6.71
C ARG A 18 -26.65 -16.37 -7.29
N LYS A 19 -26.57 -17.46 -8.07
CA LYS A 19 -25.34 -17.87 -8.76
C LYS A 19 -24.83 -16.80 -9.72
N GLU A 20 -25.73 -16.17 -10.47
CA GLU A 20 -25.38 -15.07 -11.38
C GLU A 20 -24.81 -13.86 -10.62
N LYS A 21 -25.45 -13.47 -9.50
CA LYS A 21 -24.92 -12.39 -8.65
C LYS A 21 -23.56 -12.72 -8.06
N GLU A 22 -23.38 -13.94 -7.57
CA GLU A 22 -22.09 -14.43 -7.04
C GLU A 22 -21.01 -14.38 -8.14
N TYR A 23 -21.32 -14.85 -9.35
CA TYR A 23 -20.41 -14.78 -10.50
C TYR A 23 -20.03 -13.34 -10.87
N VAL A 24 -21.02 -12.44 -11.00
CA VAL A 24 -20.78 -11.03 -11.33
C VAL A 24 -19.94 -10.35 -10.24
N ALA A 25 -20.22 -10.64 -8.96
CA ALA A 25 -19.43 -10.11 -7.86
C ALA A 25 -17.98 -10.60 -7.91
N GLU A 26 -17.75 -11.89 -8.20
CA GLU A 26 -16.41 -12.45 -8.33
C GLU A 26 -15.63 -11.83 -9.51
N GLN A 27 -16.27 -11.69 -10.68
CA GLN A 27 -15.62 -11.04 -11.82
C GLN A 27 -15.30 -9.56 -11.51
N SER A 28 -16.21 -8.87 -10.84
CA SER A 28 -15.99 -7.48 -10.44
C SER A 28 -14.82 -7.36 -9.46
N ALA A 29 -14.70 -8.28 -8.50
CA ALA A 29 -13.56 -8.34 -7.58
C ALA A 29 -12.24 -8.51 -8.34
N ARG A 30 -12.16 -9.43 -9.31
CA ARG A 30 -10.96 -9.64 -10.15
C ARG A 30 -10.54 -8.39 -10.90
N VAL A 31 -11.50 -7.66 -11.47
CA VAL A 31 -11.22 -6.41 -12.19
C VAL A 31 -10.71 -5.33 -11.23
N ILE A 32 -11.30 -5.20 -10.05
CA ILE A 32 -10.87 -4.24 -9.02
C ILE A 32 -9.44 -4.57 -8.55
N ASP A 33 -9.15 -5.84 -8.31
CA ASP A 33 -7.82 -6.28 -7.87
C ASP A 33 -6.76 -6.04 -8.94
N ALA A 34 -7.07 -6.33 -10.21
CA ALA A 34 -6.22 -6.00 -11.34
C ALA A 34 -5.95 -4.50 -11.44
N TYR A 35 -6.99 -3.67 -11.29
CA TYR A 35 -6.85 -2.22 -11.30
C TYR A 35 -5.95 -1.72 -10.15
N ARG A 36 -6.16 -2.19 -8.91
CA ARG A 36 -5.33 -1.81 -7.75
C ARG A 36 -3.86 -2.17 -7.96
N THR A 37 -3.62 -3.39 -8.47
CA THR A 37 -2.27 -3.89 -8.74
C THR A 37 -1.58 -3.07 -9.83
N LEU A 38 -2.23 -2.85 -10.98
CA LEU A 38 -1.62 -2.20 -12.14
C LEU A 38 -1.57 -0.67 -12.05
N SER A 39 -2.43 -0.06 -11.24
CA SER A 39 -2.43 1.40 -11.01
C SER A 39 -1.32 1.83 -10.06
N THR A 40 -0.93 0.99 -9.11
CA THR A 40 0.13 1.28 -8.15
C THR A 40 1.50 0.96 -8.77
N PRO A 41 2.43 1.92 -8.93
CA PRO A 41 3.71 1.67 -9.60
C PRO A 41 4.53 0.52 -9.00
N LEU A 42 4.58 0.42 -7.66
CA LEU A 42 5.30 -0.64 -6.93
C LEU A 42 4.66 -2.02 -7.18
N LEU A 43 3.36 -2.17 -6.92
CA LEU A 43 2.65 -3.44 -7.15
C LEU A 43 2.69 -3.87 -8.60
N ARG A 44 2.59 -2.92 -9.55
CA ARG A 44 2.75 -3.20 -10.98
C ARG A 44 4.13 -3.76 -11.29
N ALA A 45 5.20 -3.17 -10.75
CA ALA A 45 6.54 -3.66 -10.98
C ALA A 45 6.72 -5.09 -10.43
N ILE A 46 6.28 -5.34 -9.19
CA ILE A 46 6.35 -6.68 -8.56
C ILE A 46 5.57 -7.70 -9.40
N TYR A 47 4.35 -7.36 -9.83
CA TYR A 47 3.52 -8.23 -10.67
C TYR A 47 4.19 -8.55 -12.02
N LEU A 48 4.79 -7.56 -12.68
CA LEU A 48 5.53 -7.79 -13.92
C LEU A 48 6.72 -8.71 -13.72
N MET A 49 7.49 -8.54 -12.63
CA MET A 49 8.60 -9.45 -12.32
C MET A 49 8.12 -10.88 -12.05
N GLN A 50 6.99 -11.03 -11.38
CA GLN A 50 6.36 -12.33 -11.14
C GLN A 50 5.96 -13.03 -12.43
N LEU A 51 5.46 -12.30 -13.44
CA LEU A 51 5.14 -12.87 -14.76
C LEU A 51 6.37 -13.40 -15.49
N GLU A 52 7.54 -12.80 -15.27
CA GLU A 52 8.84 -13.27 -15.79
C GLU A 52 9.45 -14.41 -14.94
N GLY A 53 8.74 -14.88 -13.90
CA GLY A 53 9.22 -15.92 -12.99
C GLY A 53 10.25 -15.45 -11.97
N ALA A 54 10.48 -14.13 -11.85
CA ALA A 54 11.37 -13.54 -10.87
C ALA A 54 10.57 -13.06 -9.66
N HIS A 55 10.54 -13.88 -8.61
CA HIS A 55 9.90 -13.48 -7.35
C HIS A 55 10.73 -12.40 -6.64
N VAL A 56 10.07 -11.31 -6.26
CA VAL A 56 10.67 -10.23 -5.47
C VAL A 56 10.31 -10.48 -4.02
N ASP A 57 11.32 -10.70 -3.18
CA ASP A 57 11.13 -10.70 -1.72
C ASP A 57 11.06 -9.25 -1.23
N GLU A 58 9.86 -8.79 -0.92
CA GLU A 58 9.61 -7.43 -0.42
C GLU A 58 10.20 -7.20 0.99
N GLU A 59 10.51 -8.26 1.73
CA GLU A 59 11.14 -8.19 3.04
C GLU A 59 12.65 -8.26 2.97
N GLN A 60 13.21 -8.69 1.83
CA GLN A 60 14.65 -8.72 1.62
C GLN A 60 15.20 -7.30 1.72
N THR A 61 16.12 -7.15 2.67
CA THR A 61 16.70 -5.85 2.96
C THR A 61 17.72 -5.51 1.91
N VAL A 62 17.58 -4.33 1.30
CA VAL A 62 18.69 -3.72 0.59
C VAL A 62 19.64 -3.22 1.68
N SER A 63 20.69 -3.99 1.97
CA SER A 63 21.82 -3.50 2.78
C SER A 63 22.56 -2.46 1.94
N ASP A 64 21.97 -1.26 1.85
CA ASP A 64 22.49 -0.14 1.09
C ASP A 64 23.01 0.95 2.05
N PRO A 65 24.33 1.00 2.27
CA PRO A 65 24.96 2.05 3.06
C PRO A 65 24.64 3.46 2.53
N GLU A 66 24.39 3.61 1.23
CA GLU A 66 24.07 4.90 0.62
C GLU A 66 22.68 5.37 1.03
N LEU A 67 21.69 4.48 1.03
CA LEU A 67 20.34 4.79 1.51
C LEU A 67 20.35 5.20 2.98
N LEU A 68 21.10 4.49 3.83
CA LEU A 68 21.24 4.85 5.24
C LEU A 68 21.93 6.22 5.41
N ALA A 69 22.93 6.51 4.59
CA ALA A 69 23.61 7.80 4.60
C ALA A 69 22.67 8.94 4.16
N GLU A 70 21.83 8.73 3.16
CA GLU A 70 20.84 9.70 2.69
C GLU A 70 19.81 10.04 3.79
N VAL A 71 19.27 9.01 4.46
CA VAL A 71 18.30 9.19 5.55
C VAL A 71 18.94 9.95 6.73
N LYS A 72 20.16 9.57 7.12
CA LYS A 72 20.91 10.28 8.18
C LYS A 72 21.23 11.73 7.80
N GLY A 73 21.63 11.98 6.54
CA GLY A 73 21.88 13.32 6.03
C GLY A 73 20.62 14.19 6.06
N SER A 74 19.47 13.62 5.68
CA SER A 74 18.17 14.29 5.78
C SER A 74 17.83 14.65 7.23
N LEU A 75 18.05 13.73 8.17
CA LEU A 75 17.79 13.97 9.60
C LEU A 75 18.66 15.11 10.16
N ASP A 76 19.96 15.14 9.84
CA ASP A 76 20.88 16.21 10.23
C ASP A 76 20.46 17.57 9.62
N HIS A 77 20.08 17.58 8.35
CA HIS A 77 19.55 18.77 7.68
C HIS A 77 18.32 19.33 8.41
N TRP A 78 17.33 18.50 8.70
CA TRP A 78 16.10 18.94 9.37
C TRP A 78 16.34 19.34 10.83
N SER A 79 17.31 18.73 11.52
CA SER A 79 17.74 19.17 12.85
C SER A 79 18.28 20.61 12.82
N LYS A 80 19.18 20.91 11.88
CA LYS A 80 19.72 22.26 11.69
C LYS A 80 18.64 23.27 11.30
N SER A 81 17.71 22.86 10.43
CA SER A 81 16.54 23.68 10.06
C SER A 81 15.66 24.00 11.27
N PHE A 82 15.35 23.00 12.10
CA PHE A 82 14.59 23.16 13.33
C PHE A 82 15.26 24.16 14.28
N GLU A 83 16.56 23.99 14.55
CA GLU A 83 17.29 24.88 15.45
C GLU A 83 17.24 26.34 14.97
N ASN A 84 17.44 26.57 13.68
CA ASN A 84 17.38 27.89 13.08
C ASN A 84 15.98 28.51 13.18
N ALA A 85 14.93 27.74 12.86
CA ALA A 85 13.54 28.18 12.94
C ALA A 85 13.13 28.49 14.39
N PHE A 86 13.51 27.62 15.34
CA PHE A 86 13.22 27.79 16.76
C PHE A 86 13.91 29.04 17.34
N LYS A 87 15.20 29.24 17.04
CA LYS A 87 15.93 30.47 17.43
C LYS A 87 15.27 31.73 16.89
N LYS A 88 14.70 31.67 15.68
CA LYS A 88 13.97 32.78 15.03
C LYS A 88 12.50 32.89 15.45
N ARG A 89 12.01 32.07 16.39
CA ARG A 89 10.61 31.98 16.82
C ARG A 89 9.61 31.72 15.68
N LYS A 90 10.07 31.07 14.62
CA LYS A 90 9.24 30.67 13.48
C LYS A 90 8.66 29.27 13.74
N PHE A 91 7.59 29.21 14.51
CA PHE A 91 7.10 27.94 15.05
C PHE A 91 6.51 27.01 13.98
N GLU A 92 5.80 27.51 12.97
CA GLU A 92 5.33 26.70 11.84
C GLU A 92 6.47 25.99 11.09
N GLU A 93 7.58 26.69 10.85
CA GLU A 93 8.78 26.11 10.22
C GLU A 93 9.44 25.07 11.16
N ALA A 94 9.45 25.33 12.46
CA ALA A 94 9.97 24.40 13.47
C ALA A 94 9.10 23.12 13.55
N ILE A 95 7.77 23.24 13.54
CA ILE A 95 6.83 22.11 13.52
C ILE A 95 7.04 21.26 12.27
N THR A 96 7.16 21.90 11.11
CA THR A 96 7.44 21.20 9.84
C THR A 96 8.75 20.41 9.93
N SER A 97 9.80 21.01 10.50
CA SER A 97 11.08 20.35 10.69
C SER A 97 10.96 19.14 11.63
N ILE A 98 10.24 19.25 12.75
CA ILE A 98 9.98 18.12 13.67
C ILE A 98 9.21 16.99 12.98
N GLN A 99 8.18 17.31 12.19
CA GLN A 99 7.41 16.30 11.44
C GLN A 99 8.31 15.54 10.47
N ARG A 100 9.18 16.25 9.75
CA ARG A 100 10.15 15.65 8.83
C ARG A 100 11.19 14.80 9.56
N MET A 101 11.76 15.28 10.66
CA MET A 101 12.66 14.49 11.50
C MET A 101 11.99 13.21 12.01
N THR A 102 10.74 13.30 12.46
CA THR A 102 9.95 12.14 12.93
C THR A 102 9.78 11.10 11.82
N TYR A 103 9.48 11.54 10.60
CA TYR A 103 9.37 10.65 9.45
C TYR A 103 10.70 9.93 9.16
N TYR A 104 11.81 10.67 9.06
CA TYR A 104 13.12 10.06 8.78
C TYR A 104 13.64 9.19 9.92
N SER A 105 13.30 9.50 11.19
CA SER A 105 13.63 8.64 12.34
C SER A 105 12.97 7.26 12.19
N ARG A 106 11.68 7.22 11.82
CA ARG A 106 10.95 5.96 11.62
C ARG A 106 11.54 5.13 10.48
N ILE A 107 11.90 5.78 9.36
CA ILE A 107 12.57 5.10 8.25
C ILE A 107 13.90 4.53 8.71
N ASN A 108 14.71 5.31 9.43
CA ASN A 108 16.00 4.85 9.94
C ASN A 108 15.83 3.64 10.88
N GLU A 109 14.83 3.65 11.77
CA GLU A 109 14.51 2.51 12.63
C GLU A 109 14.04 1.27 11.85
N GLU A 110 13.34 1.47 10.75
CA GLU A 110 12.90 0.37 9.86
C GLU A 110 14.07 -0.23 9.08
N ILE A 111 14.94 0.61 8.51
CA ILE A 111 16.18 0.17 7.86
C ILE A 111 17.06 -0.59 8.85
N MET A 112 17.28 -0.05 10.05
CA MET A 112 18.14 -0.67 11.06
C MET A 112 17.59 -1.99 11.61
N ARG A 113 16.26 -2.22 11.58
CA ARG A 113 15.66 -3.52 11.96
C ARG A 113 15.92 -4.62 10.94
N LYS A 114 16.21 -4.20 9.72
CA LYS A 114 16.31 -5.02 8.52
C LYS A 114 17.79 -5.35 8.19
N LEU A 115 18.74 -4.57 8.71
CA LEU A 115 20.19 -4.82 8.70
C LEU A 115 20.61 -5.82 9.78
#